data_AF-D2XTZ3-F1
#
_entry.id   AF-D2XTZ3-F1
#
_cell.length_a   1.000
_cell.length_b   1.000
_cell.length_c   1.000
_cell.angle_alpha   90.00
_cell.angle_beta   90.00
_cell.angle_gamma   90.00
#
_symmetry.space_group_name_H-M   'P 1'
#
loop_
_entity.id
_entity.type
_entity.pdbx_description
1 polymer ?
#
loop_
_entity_poly.entity_id
_entity_poly.type
_entity_poly.pdbx_seq_one_letter_code
_entity_poly.pdbx_strand_id
1 'polypeptide(L)'
;ASIPQLVEAITELQAQGYDIPDFPQDPKTDEEKSVRATYAKVLGSAVNPVLREGNSDRRVAAPVKAYAQKNPHSMGDWTADSKSHVAHMSEGDFYGSEKSVILDSDDSLRIEHVGQDGNVTVLRDGLTVIAGEIVDSARLSVRQLRAFYAEQIADAKSTGVLFSLHLKATMMKVSDPILFGHCVAVMYDRLFQEHGDVLTAAGVDPDQGLASVFAKVQDLPSDQRALVEGTLVEIQSNLPEIAMVDS
;
A
#
# COMPACT_ATOMS: atom_id res chain seq x y z
N ALA A 1 10.55 5.21 -5.24
CA ALA A 1 10.58 3.76 -5.52
C ALA A 1 9.75 3.00 -4.50
N SER A 2 9.11 1.90 -4.89
CA SER A 2 8.58 0.88 -3.95
C SER A 2 9.73 0.12 -3.28
N ILE A 3 9.45 -0.69 -2.26
CA ILE A 3 10.47 -1.51 -1.60
C ILE A 3 11.13 -2.50 -2.59
N PRO A 4 10.38 -3.27 -3.41
CA PRO A 4 10.99 -4.18 -4.37
C PRO A 4 11.93 -3.47 -5.36
N GLN A 5 11.50 -2.32 -5.89
CA GLN A 5 12.32 -1.50 -6.79
C GLN A 5 13.61 -0.99 -6.13
N LEU A 6 13.55 -0.64 -4.84
CA LEU A 6 14.74 -0.22 -4.10
C LEU A 6 15.71 -1.40 -3.92
N VAL A 7 15.20 -2.57 -3.52
CA VAL A 7 16.01 -3.78 -3.31
C VAL A 7 16.70 -4.20 -4.62
N GLU A 8 15.97 -4.19 -5.74
CA GLU A 8 16.53 -4.49 -7.05
C GLU A 8 17.66 -3.52 -7.43
N ALA A 9 17.45 -2.21 -7.22
CA ALA A 9 18.47 -1.20 -7.51
C ALA A 9 19.72 -1.34 -6.62
N ILE A 10 19.54 -1.71 -5.34
CA ILE A 10 20.67 -1.99 -4.42
C ILE A 10 21.48 -3.17 -4.95
N THR A 11 20.83 -4.28 -5.29
CA THR A 11 21.47 -5.48 -5.83
C THR A 11 22.24 -5.18 -7.12
N GLU A 12 21.64 -4.40 -8.03
CA GLU A 12 22.29 -4.01 -9.29
C GLU A 12 23.57 -3.17 -9.03
N LEU A 13 23.50 -2.20 -8.12
CA LEU A 13 24.65 -1.37 -7.75
C LEU A 13 25.75 -2.18 -7.06
N GLN A 14 25.39 -3.08 -6.14
CA GLN A 14 26.37 -3.97 -5.50
C GLN A 14 27.09 -4.85 -6.54
N ALA A 15 26.37 -5.39 -7.54
CA ALA A 15 26.96 -6.15 -8.63
C ALA A 15 27.93 -5.33 -9.50
N GLN A 16 27.76 -4.00 -9.53
CA GLN A 16 28.68 -3.07 -10.21
C GLN A 16 29.86 -2.61 -9.33
N GLY A 17 29.95 -3.10 -8.09
CA GLY A 17 31.07 -2.83 -7.18
C GLY A 17 30.84 -1.64 -6.24
N TYR A 18 29.61 -1.14 -6.10
CA TYR A 18 29.28 -0.13 -5.09
C TYR A 18 29.07 -0.79 -3.72
N ASP A 19 29.89 -0.38 -2.73
CA ASP A 19 29.80 -0.87 -1.36
C ASP A 19 28.67 -0.15 -0.59
N ILE A 20 27.43 -0.55 -0.86
CA ILE A 20 26.22 -0.06 -0.18
C ILE A 20 25.53 -1.20 0.57
N PRO A 21 24.97 -0.95 1.76
CA PRO A 21 24.36 -1.99 2.58
C PRO A 21 23.05 -2.50 1.97
N ASP A 22 22.68 -3.74 2.29
CA ASP A 22 21.37 -4.27 1.97
C ASP A 22 20.25 -3.48 2.68
N PHE A 23 19.04 -3.51 2.11
CA PHE A 23 17.87 -2.94 2.77
C PHE A 23 17.34 -3.89 3.86
N PRO A 24 17.39 -3.52 5.16
CA PRO A 24 16.93 -4.40 6.22
C PRO A 24 15.41 -4.36 6.33
N GLN A 25 14.75 -5.45 5.93
CA GLN A 25 13.29 -5.55 5.94
C GLN A 25 12.69 -5.54 7.36
N ASP A 26 13.35 -6.20 8.32
CA ASP A 26 12.94 -6.28 9.72
C ASP A 26 14.14 -5.98 10.64
N PRO A 27 14.49 -4.68 10.83
CA PRO A 27 15.72 -4.29 11.52
C PRO A 27 15.66 -4.62 13.02
N LYS A 28 16.64 -5.37 13.52
CA LYS A 28 16.79 -5.77 14.92
C LYS A 28 17.83 -4.95 15.66
N THR A 29 18.89 -4.50 14.97
CA THR A 29 19.95 -3.70 15.57
C THR A 29 19.78 -2.20 15.30
N ASP A 30 20.50 -1.36 16.06
CA ASP A 30 20.45 0.09 15.86
C ASP A 30 21.13 0.51 14.55
N GLU A 31 22.14 -0.24 14.10
CA GLU A 31 22.75 -0.09 12.79
C GLU A 31 21.75 -0.36 11.68
N GLU A 32 21.00 -1.48 11.75
CA GLU A 32 19.98 -1.82 10.76
C GLU A 32 18.84 -0.78 10.74
N LYS A 33 18.43 -0.29 11.92
CA LYS A 33 17.43 0.80 12.00
C LYS A 33 17.95 2.08 11.34
N SER A 34 19.22 2.42 11.53
CA SER A 34 19.86 3.58 10.91
C SER A 34 19.94 3.47 9.38
N VAL A 35 20.33 2.29 8.88
CA VAL A 35 20.34 1.98 7.44
C VAL A 35 18.93 2.11 6.86
N ARG A 36 17.93 1.50 7.51
CA ARG A 36 16.52 1.61 7.09
C ARG A 36 16.03 3.05 7.06
N ALA A 37 16.36 3.84 8.09
CA ALA A 37 15.97 5.25 8.17
C ALA A 37 16.60 6.09 7.04
N THR A 38 17.82 5.76 6.62
CA THR A 38 18.48 6.39 5.48
C THR A 38 17.78 6.05 4.18
N TYR A 39 17.50 4.77 3.92
CA TYR A 39 16.75 4.36 2.74
C TYR A 39 15.30 4.90 2.72
N ALA A 40 14.67 5.07 3.87
CA ALA A 40 13.33 5.65 3.98
C ALA A 40 13.22 7.07 3.38
N LYS A 41 14.34 7.80 3.26
CA LYS A 41 14.40 9.14 2.63
C LYS A 41 14.37 9.06 1.09
N VAL A 42 14.82 7.97 0.49
CA VAL A 42 14.82 7.77 -0.97
C VAL A 42 13.65 6.89 -1.46
N LEU A 43 12.90 6.29 -0.53
CA LEU A 43 11.65 5.59 -0.81
C LEU A 43 10.50 6.55 -1.17
N GLY A 44 9.57 6.05 -1.99
CA GLY A 44 8.38 6.76 -2.41
C GLY A 44 8.64 7.96 -3.31
N SER A 45 7.86 9.04 -3.14
CA SER A 45 8.02 10.30 -3.89
C SER A 45 8.99 11.26 -3.18
N ALA A 46 10.29 10.98 -3.26
CA ALA A 46 11.32 11.80 -2.61
C ALA A 46 11.63 13.11 -3.37
N VAL A 47 11.39 13.15 -4.68
CA VAL A 47 11.77 14.28 -5.54
C VAL A 47 10.70 15.38 -5.57
N ASN A 48 9.44 15.02 -5.82
CA ASN A 48 8.37 16.00 -6.02
C ASN A 48 8.17 16.96 -4.82
N PRO A 49 8.19 16.50 -3.56
CA PRO A 49 8.01 17.38 -2.41
C PRO A 49 9.11 18.44 -2.27
N VAL A 50 10.31 18.19 -2.80
CA VAL A 50 11.44 19.13 -2.77
C VAL A 50 11.38 20.14 -3.92
N LEU A 51 10.85 19.75 -5.09
CA LEU A 51 10.82 20.62 -6.25
C LEU A 51 9.57 21.52 -6.32
N ARG A 52 8.48 21.15 -5.63
CA ARG A 52 7.18 21.83 -5.73
C ARG A 52 7.00 22.92 -4.68
N GLU A 53 7.87 23.91 -4.73
CA GLU A 53 7.80 25.14 -3.90
C GLU A 53 6.77 26.14 -4.45
N GLY A 54 5.58 25.64 -4.84
CA GLY A 54 4.52 26.41 -5.46
C GLY A 54 3.33 25.56 -5.92
N ASN A 55 2.27 26.22 -6.36
CA ASN A 55 1.05 25.56 -6.84
C ASN A 55 1.20 25.04 -8.28
N SER A 56 0.27 24.20 -8.72
CA SER A 56 0.30 23.57 -10.04
C SER A 56 -0.72 24.18 -11.01
N ASP A 57 -0.26 24.78 -12.13
CA ASP A 57 -1.07 25.00 -13.33
C ASP A 57 -0.89 23.82 -14.30
N ARG A 58 -1.89 22.93 -14.37
CA ARG A 58 -1.89 21.79 -15.29
C ARG A 58 -3.01 21.93 -16.30
N ARG A 59 -2.64 22.06 -17.57
CA ARG A 59 -3.56 22.17 -18.71
C ARG A 59 -2.94 21.59 -19.97
N VAL A 60 -3.80 21.12 -20.88
CA VAL A 60 -3.37 20.62 -22.18
C VAL A 60 -3.06 21.78 -23.11
N ALA A 61 -1.89 21.79 -23.74
CA ALA A 61 -1.52 22.79 -24.72
C ALA A 61 -2.39 22.67 -25.99
N ALA A 62 -2.78 23.81 -26.59
CA ALA A 62 -3.68 23.82 -27.74
C ALA A 62 -3.21 22.95 -28.94
N PRO A 63 -1.91 22.91 -29.30
CA PRO A 63 -1.44 22.00 -30.36
C PRO A 63 -1.62 20.52 -30.03
N VAL A 64 -1.46 20.13 -28.76
CA VAL A 64 -1.67 18.74 -28.31
C VAL A 64 -3.14 18.36 -28.44
N LYS A 65 -4.06 19.28 -28.05
CA LYS A 65 -5.50 19.05 -28.22
C LYS A 65 -5.90 18.96 -29.70
N ALA A 66 -5.37 19.85 -30.54
CA ALA A 66 -5.63 19.82 -31.99
C ALA A 66 -5.10 18.54 -32.64
N TYR A 67 -3.94 18.04 -32.20
CA TYR A 67 -3.41 16.76 -32.64
C TYR A 67 -4.32 15.60 -32.26
N ALA A 68 -4.78 15.52 -31.01
CA ALA A 68 -5.66 14.46 -30.53
C ALA A 68 -7.04 14.47 -31.24
N GLN A 69 -7.53 15.64 -31.66
CA GLN A 69 -8.76 15.74 -32.47
C GLN A 69 -8.56 15.21 -33.89
N LYS A 70 -7.38 15.43 -34.50
CA LYS A 70 -7.04 14.93 -35.83
C LYS A 70 -6.64 13.46 -35.83
N ASN A 71 -6.14 12.95 -34.71
CA ASN A 71 -5.66 11.59 -34.52
C ASN A 71 -6.30 11.01 -33.25
N PRO A 72 -7.61 10.67 -33.30
CA PRO A 72 -8.30 10.13 -32.14
C PRO A 72 -7.67 8.81 -31.73
N HIS A 73 -7.35 8.67 -30.45
CA HIS A 73 -6.96 7.39 -29.87
C HIS A 73 -8.21 6.52 -29.70
N SER A 74 -7.99 5.21 -29.58
CA SER A 74 -9.08 4.29 -29.28
C SER A 74 -9.72 4.65 -27.94
N MET A 75 -11.05 4.64 -27.93
CA MET A 75 -11.88 4.75 -26.74
C MET A 75 -12.78 3.52 -26.76
N GLY A 76 -12.72 2.70 -25.71
CA GLY A 76 -13.61 1.54 -25.59
C GLY A 76 -15.07 2.00 -25.52
N ASP A 77 -15.95 1.23 -26.16
CA ASP A 77 -17.38 1.49 -26.10
C ASP A 77 -17.90 1.33 -24.66
N TRP A 78 -18.78 2.25 -24.26
CA TRP A 78 -19.50 2.16 -22.99
C TRP A 78 -20.93 1.72 -23.25
N THR A 79 -21.36 0.71 -22.51
CA THR A 79 -22.70 0.16 -22.61
C THR A 79 -23.49 0.44 -21.33
N ALA A 80 -24.82 0.58 -21.45
CA ALA A 80 -25.69 0.87 -20.32
C ALA A 80 -25.85 -0.32 -19.36
N ASP A 81 -25.49 -1.53 -19.80
CA ASP A 81 -25.49 -2.77 -19.02
C ASP A 81 -24.13 -3.07 -18.37
N SER A 82 -23.16 -2.14 -18.44
CA SER A 82 -21.89 -2.25 -17.74
C SER A 82 -22.11 -2.41 -16.23
N LYS A 83 -21.53 -3.47 -15.66
CA LYS A 83 -21.55 -3.74 -14.21
C LYS A 83 -20.37 -3.11 -13.47
N SER A 84 -19.44 -2.46 -14.19
CA SER A 84 -18.28 -1.81 -13.59
C SER A 84 -18.72 -0.68 -12.68
N HIS A 85 -18.23 -0.68 -11.45
CA HIS A 85 -18.52 0.34 -10.45
C HIS A 85 -17.34 0.52 -9.50
N VAL A 86 -17.36 1.62 -8.75
CA VAL A 86 -16.39 1.86 -7.67
C VAL A 86 -17.05 1.45 -6.36
N ALA A 87 -16.41 0.53 -5.64
CA ALA A 87 -16.74 0.26 -4.26
C ALA A 87 -15.76 1.03 -3.35
N HIS A 88 -16.29 1.70 -2.33
CA HIS A 88 -15.50 2.39 -1.30
C HIS A 88 -16.13 2.19 0.07
N MET A 89 -15.35 2.37 1.13
CA MET A 89 -15.86 2.31 2.51
C MET A 89 -16.91 3.41 2.74
N SER A 90 -17.98 3.08 3.46
CA SER A 90 -19.04 4.03 3.85
C SER A 90 -18.82 4.64 5.24
N GLU A 91 -18.01 4.00 6.07
CA GLU A 91 -17.62 4.46 7.40
C GLU A 91 -16.22 3.94 7.80
N GLY A 92 -15.63 4.58 8.82
CA GLY A 92 -14.37 4.16 9.43
C GLY A 92 -13.13 4.29 8.57
N ASP A 93 -13.23 5.01 7.46
CA ASP A 93 -12.10 5.42 6.63
C ASP A 93 -11.54 6.78 7.11
N PHE A 94 -10.53 7.28 6.39
CA PHE A 94 -9.97 8.58 6.67
C PHE A 94 -11.01 9.70 6.49
N TYR A 95 -11.85 9.61 5.47
CA TYR A 95 -12.88 10.62 5.18
C TYR A 95 -13.86 10.79 6.34
N GLY A 96 -14.44 9.69 6.84
CA GLY A 96 -15.44 9.74 7.90
C GLY A 96 -14.91 10.06 9.29
N SER A 97 -13.58 10.13 9.48
CA SER A 97 -12.95 10.37 10.78
C SER A 97 -12.12 11.65 10.86
N GLU A 98 -11.99 12.38 9.74
CA GLU A 98 -11.17 13.57 9.65
C GLU A 98 -11.61 14.66 10.63
N LYS A 99 -10.63 15.29 11.27
CA LYS A 99 -10.77 16.50 12.08
C LYS A 99 -9.71 17.49 11.66
N SER A 100 -10.08 18.76 11.64
CA SER A 100 -9.22 19.85 11.18
C SER A 100 -9.23 21.00 12.19
N VAL A 101 -8.09 21.67 12.33
CA VAL A 101 -7.94 22.90 13.11
C VAL A 101 -7.09 23.90 12.33
N ILE A 102 -7.37 25.19 12.54
CA ILE A 102 -6.53 26.29 12.07
C ILE A 102 -5.79 26.83 13.29
N LEU A 103 -4.47 26.92 13.22
CA LEU A 103 -3.64 27.34 14.35
C LEU A 103 -3.61 28.87 14.41
N ASP A 104 -3.86 29.45 15.59
CA ASP A 104 -3.92 30.90 15.77
C ASP A 104 -2.52 31.56 15.82
N SER A 105 -1.49 30.79 16.19
CA SER A 105 -0.12 31.26 16.36
C SER A 105 0.89 30.16 16.02
N ASP A 106 2.15 30.55 15.85
CA ASP A 106 3.26 29.62 15.78
C ASP A 106 3.32 28.75 17.05
N ASP A 107 3.51 27.44 16.90
CA ASP A 107 3.53 26.48 18.01
C ASP A 107 4.35 25.23 17.66
N SER A 108 4.50 24.30 18.62
CA SER A 108 5.08 22.99 18.43
C SER A 108 4.17 21.89 18.95
N LEU A 109 3.69 21.04 18.04
CA LEU A 109 2.75 19.97 18.34
C LEU A 109 3.47 18.67 18.66
N ARG A 110 2.84 17.87 19.52
CA ARG A 110 3.23 16.48 19.84
C ARG A 110 2.07 15.54 19.48
N ILE A 111 2.39 14.44 18.82
CA ILE A 111 1.48 13.35 18.51
C ILE A 111 1.77 12.20 19.46
N GLU A 112 0.80 11.82 20.27
CA GLU A 112 0.93 10.74 21.25
C GLU A 112 -0.24 9.77 21.21
N HIS A 113 0.03 8.53 21.59
CA HIS A 113 -0.97 7.50 21.83
C HIS A 113 -1.05 7.24 23.33
N VAL A 114 -2.27 7.37 23.89
CA VAL A 114 -2.55 7.02 25.28
C VAL A 114 -3.22 5.64 25.28
N GLY A 115 -2.52 4.64 25.81
CA GLY A 115 -3.01 3.29 25.94
C GLY A 115 -4.21 3.18 26.89
N GLN A 116 -4.96 2.08 26.79
CA GLN A 116 -6.08 1.80 27.70
C GLN A 116 -5.64 1.61 29.16
N ASP A 117 -4.37 1.28 29.36
CA ASP A 117 -3.68 1.19 30.64
C ASP A 117 -3.16 2.55 31.15
N GLY A 118 -3.35 3.63 30.37
CA GLY A 118 -2.87 4.97 30.67
C GLY A 118 -1.41 5.23 30.25
N ASN A 119 -0.71 4.24 29.69
CA ASN A 119 0.67 4.43 29.23
C ASN A 119 0.70 5.36 28.01
N VAL A 120 1.61 6.33 28.01
CA VAL A 120 1.76 7.30 26.93
C VAL A 120 2.94 6.91 26.05
N THR A 121 2.70 6.77 24.74
CA THR A 121 3.74 6.58 23.73
C THR A 121 3.78 7.79 22.83
N VAL A 122 4.94 8.46 22.75
CA VAL A 122 5.15 9.58 21.84
C VAL A 122 5.44 9.04 20.45
N LEU A 123 4.55 9.34 19.51
CA LEU A 123 4.69 8.91 18.10
C LEU A 123 5.50 9.92 17.30
N ARG A 124 5.32 11.21 17.60
CA ARG A 124 6.10 12.30 17.03
C ARG A 124 6.14 13.45 18.02
N ASP A 125 7.30 14.05 18.17
CA ASP A 125 7.48 15.24 18.99
C ASP A 125 8.06 16.38 18.14
N GLY A 126 7.85 17.62 18.58
CA GLY A 126 8.45 18.80 17.96
C GLY A 126 7.95 19.10 16.54
N LEU A 127 6.67 18.85 16.22
CA LEU A 127 6.09 19.24 14.94
C LEU A 127 5.82 20.76 14.96
N THR A 128 6.75 21.54 14.44
CA THR A 128 6.59 23.00 14.30
C THR A 128 5.45 23.32 13.35
N VAL A 129 4.59 24.26 13.76
CA VAL A 129 3.49 24.82 12.98
C VAL A 129 3.52 26.34 13.04
N ILE A 130 2.94 27.00 12.03
CA ILE A 130 2.86 28.47 11.93
C ILE A 130 1.43 28.99 12.12
N ALA A 131 1.31 30.28 12.45
CA ALA A 131 0.03 30.97 12.49
C ALA A 131 -0.72 30.86 11.14
N GLY A 132 -1.98 30.44 11.20
CA GLY A 132 -2.85 30.19 10.04
C GLY A 132 -2.64 28.84 9.36
N GLU A 133 -1.73 27.98 9.85
CA GLU A 133 -1.55 26.64 9.34
C GLU A 133 -2.79 25.77 9.63
N ILE A 134 -3.15 24.91 8.68
CA ILE A 134 -4.23 23.93 8.81
C ILE A 134 -3.60 22.59 9.16
N VAL A 135 -4.03 21.99 10.26
CA VAL A 135 -3.58 20.67 10.68
C VAL A 135 -4.77 19.72 10.74
N ASP A 136 -4.67 18.64 9.97
CA ASP A 136 -5.69 17.62 9.87
C ASP A 136 -5.23 16.32 10.55
N SER A 137 -6.18 15.58 11.12
CA SER A 137 -5.97 14.24 11.64
C SER A 137 -7.13 13.33 11.23
N ALA A 138 -6.80 12.11 10.81
CA ALA A 138 -7.79 11.10 10.43
C ALA A 138 -7.28 9.71 10.81
N ARG A 139 -8.18 8.74 10.92
CA ARG A 139 -7.84 7.34 11.20
C ARG A 139 -8.62 6.40 10.28
N LEU A 140 -8.00 5.28 9.94
CA LEU A 140 -8.69 4.19 9.24
C LEU A 140 -8.84 2.99 10.18
N SER A 141 -10.05 2.45 10.28
CA SER A 141 -10.34 1.27 11.09
C SER A 141 -10.00 0.00 10.31
N VAL A 142 -8.90 -0.65 10.68
CA VAL A 142 -8.52 -1.96 10.10
C VAL A 142 -9.64 -2.99 10.19
N ARG A 143 -10.40 -3.00 11.29
CA ARG A 143 -11.54 -3.90 11.47
C ARG A 143 -12.60 -3.67 10.38
N GLN A 144 -12.99 -2.42 10.15
CA GLN A 144 -14.00 -2.10 9.14
C GLN A 144 -13.44 -2.24 7.71
N LEU A 145 -12.15 -1.95 7.49
CA LEU A 145 -11.49 -2.20 6.21
C LEU A 145 -11.51 -3.68 5.82
N ARG A 146 -11.17 -4.57 6.75
CA ARG A 146 -11.17 -6.02 6.50
C ARG A 146 -12.58 -6.54 6.23
N ALA A 147 -13.57 -6.03 6.96
CA ALA A 147 -14.98 -6.36 6.71
C ALA A 147 -15.43 -5.88 5.32
N PHE A 148 -15.08 -4.65 4.95
CA PHE A 148 -15.33 -4.10 3.62
C PHE A 148 -14.69 -4.97 2.52
N TYR A 149 -13.41 -5.32 2.64
CA TYR A 149 -12.78 -6.19 1.65
C TYR A 149 -13.47 -7.54 1.52
N ALA A 150 -13.81 -8.19 2.65
CA ALA A 150 -14.50 -9.47 2.63
C ALA A 150 -15.87 -9.38 1.90
N GLU A 151 -16.62 -8.31 2.17
CA GLU A 151 -17.89 -8.02 1.51
C GLU A 151 -17.70 -7.83 0.00
N GLN A 152 -16.75 -6.99 -0.43
CA GLN A 152 -16.56 -6.69 -1.85
C GLN A 152 -15.97 -7.86 -2.64
N ILE A 153 -15.15 -8.70 -2.02
CA ILE A 153 -14.66 -9.96 -2.62
C ILE A 153 -15.83 -10.93 -2.85
N ALA A 154 -16.73 -11.04 -1.88
CA ALA A 154 -17.92 -11.88 -2.00
C ALA A 154 -18.92 -11.33 -3.02
N ASP A 155 -19.14 -10.01 -3.05
CA ASP A 155 -20.00 -9.36 -4.04
C ASP A 155 -19.47 -9.61 -5.45
N ALA A 156 -18.19 -9.34 -5.72
CA ALA A 156 -17.57 -9.53 -7.02
C ALA A 156 -17.74 -10.98 -7.53
N LYS A 157 -17.59 -11.96 -6.63
CA LYS A 157 -17.81 -13.37 -6.96
C LYS A 157 -19.27 -13.66 -7.30
N SER A 158 -20.20 -13.12 -6.51
CA SER A 158 -21.64 -13.37 -6.68
C SER A 158 -22.22 -12.70 -7.93
N THR A 159 -21.70 -11.52 -8.30
CA THR A 159 -22.16 -10.72 -9.44
C THR A 159 -21.41 -11.05 -10.73
N GLY A 160 -20.31 -11.82 -10.63
CA GLY A 160 -19.48 -12.27 -11.74
C GLY A 160 -18.67 -11.15 -12.39
N VAL A 161 -18.21 -10.18 -11.60
CA VAL A 161 -17.34 -9.09 -12.07
C VAL A 161 -15.90 -9.31 -11.60
N LEU A 162 -14.95 -8.74 -12.35
CA LEU A 162 -13.54 -8.77 -11.95
C LEU A 162 -13.31 -7.93 -10.69
N PHE A 163 -12.66 -8.52 -9.70
CA PHE A 163 -12.17 -7.79 -8.54
C PHE A 163 -10.88 -7.04 -8.91
N SER A 164 -10.83 -5.74 -8.61
CA SER A 164 -9.62 -4.93 -8.80
C SER A 164 -9.42 -3.99 -7.63
N LEU A 165 -8.16 -3.78 -7.24
CA LEU A 165 -7.77 -2.91 -6.13
C LEU A 165 -6.96 -1.73 -6.65
N HIS A 166 -7.45 -0.52 -6.42
CA HIS A 166 -6.84 0.72 -6.93
C HIS A 166 -6.32 1.56 -5.75
N LEU A 167 -5.02 1.50 -5.53
CA LEU A 167 -4.30 2.24 -4.48
C LEU A 167 -3.11 3.00 -5.09
N LYS A 168 -2.40 3.78 -4.28
CA LYS A 168 -1.24 4.58 -4.68
C LYS A 168 0.00 4.28 -3.84
N ALA A 169 0.28 2.99 -3.65
CA ALA A 169 1.32 2.43 -2.78
C ALA A 169 2.71 3.08 -2.89
N THR A 170 3.15 3.50 -4.08
CA THR A 170 4.45 4.17 -4.23
C THR A 170 4.46 5.59 -3.68
N MET A 171 3.37 6.34 -3.85
CA MET A 171 3.30 7.73 -3.36
C MET A 171 2.99 7.74 -1.86
N MET A 172 1.99 6.95 -1.47
CA MET A 172 1.54 6.76 -0.10
C MET A 172 2.35 5.65 0.58
N LYS A 173 3.66 5.87 0.73
CA LYS A 173 4.65 4.84 1.09
C LYS A 173 4.45 4.12 2.43
N VAL A 174 3.51 4.59 3.27
CA VAL A 174 3.22 4.01 4.59
C VAL A 174 1.81 3.41 4.60
N SER A 175 0.77 4.22 4.31
CA SER A 175 -0.62 3.77 4.43
C SER A 175 -0.97 2.68 3.42
N ASP A 176 -0.70 2.91 2.14
CA ASP A 176 -1.27 2.10 1.07
C ASP A 176 -0.67 0.68 0.97
N PRO A 177 0.62 0.44 1.28
CA PRO A 177 1.13 -0.92 1.46
C PRO A 177 0.37 -1.72 2.54
N ILE A 178 0.02 -1.08 3.67
CA ILE A 178 -0.77 -1.71 4.74
C ILE A 178 -2.21 -1.99 4.26
N LEU A 179 -2.82 -1.04 3.54
CA LEU A 179 -4.16 -1.24 2.95
C LEU A 179 -4.16 -2.39 1.94
N PHE A 180 -3.09 -2.50 1.15
CA PHE A 180 -2.89 -3.57 0.18
C PHE A 180 -2.70 -4.92 0.86
N GLY A 181 -1.83 -5.00 1.87
CA GLY A 181 -1.57 -6.22 2.61
C GLY A 181 -2.80 -6.72 3.38
N HIS A 182 -3.65 -5.83 3.89
CA HIS A 182 -4.94 -6.24 4.43
C HIS A 182 -5.88 -6.85 3.39
N CYS A 183 -5.86 -6.38 2.14
CA CYS A 183 -6.64 -6.98 1.06
C CYS A 183 -6.12 -8.41 0.77
N VAL A 184 -4.80 -8.57 0.63
CA VAL A 184 -4.15 -9.88 0.45
C VAL A 184 -4.49 -10.82 1.62
N ALA A 185 -4.36 -10.34 2.86
CA ALA A 185 -4.64 -11.12 4.06
C ALA A 185 -6.13 -11.51 4.19
N VAL A 186 -7.06 -10.75 3.61
CA VAL A 186 -8.48 -11.13 3.57
C VAL A 186 -8.77 -12.12 2.44
N MET A 187 -8.22 -11.90 1.24
CA MET A 187 -8.38 -12.84 0.11
C MET A 187 -7.80 -14.23 0.43
N TYR A 188 -6.69 -14.27 1.16
CA TYR A 188 -5.97 -15.49 1.49
C TYR A 188 -6.04 -15.81 2.99
N ASP A 189 -7.09 -15.40 3.68
CA ASP A 189 -7.25 -15.56 5.14
C ASP A 189 -7.04 -17.02 5.60
N ARG A 190 -7.61 -17.99 4.85
CA ARG A 190 -7.41 -19.42 5.10
C ARG A 190 -5.94 -19.84 5.01
N LEU A 191 -5.17 -19.28 4.07
CA LEU A 191 -3.75 -19.57 3.91
C LEU A 191 -2.97 -19.17 5.18
N PHE A 192 -3.24 -17.96 5.69
CA PHE A 192 -2.58 -17.44 6.88
C PHE A 192 -3.05 -18.12 8.17
N GLN A 193 -4.30 -18.59 8.22
CA GLN A 193 -4.80 -19.36 9.36
C GLN A 193 -4.21 -20.76 9.42
N GLU A 194 -4.11 -21.46 8.30
CA GLU A 194 -3.61 -22.84 8.25
C GLU A 194 -2.08 -22.93 8.25
N HIS A 195 -1.39 -21.94 7.66
CA HIS A 195 0.07 -21.99 7.43
C HIS A 195 0.84 -20.79 8.02
N GLY A 196 0.20 -19.99 8.88
CA GLY A 196 0.74 -18.73 9.38
C GLY A 196 2.13 -18.83 10.02
N ASP A 197 2.38 -19.84 10.84
CA ASP A 197 3.68 -20.04 11.50
C ASP A 197 4.79 -20.33 10.49
N VAL A 198 4.50 -21.17 9.49
CA VAL A 198 5.45 -21.53 8.41
C VAL A 198 5.74 -20.32 7.53
N LEU A 199 4.69 -19.58 7.15
CA LEU A 199 4.83 -18.37 6.32
C LEU A 199 5.58 -17.26 7.06
N THR A 200 5.31 -17.08 8.36
CA THR A 200 6.03 -16.10 9.20
C THR A 200 7.49 -16.49 9.34
N ALA A 201 7.80 -17.76 9.59
CA ALA A 201 9.17 -18.24 9.66
C ALA A 201 9.94 -18.08 8.33
N ALA A 202 9.23 -18.19 7.20
CA ALA A 202 9.78 -17.91 5.87
C ALA A 202 9.94 -16.41 5.56
N GLY A 203 9.48 -15.52 6.44
CA GLY A 203 9.55 -14.07 6.26
C GLY A 203 8.56 -13.55 5.21
N VAL A 204 7.40 -14.19 5.07
CA VAL A 204 6.32 -13.71 4.20
C VAL A 204 5.71 -12.43 4.79
N ASP A 205 5.63 -11.39 3.96
CA ASP A 205 5.02 -10.11 4.29
C ASP A 205 3.91 -9.78 3.28
N PRO A 206 2.62 -9.83 3.68
CA PRO A 206 1.50 -9.55 2.77
C PRO A 206 1.49 -8.11 2.26
N ASP A 207 2.13 -7.16 2.95
CA ASP A 207 2.24 -5.76 2.52
C ASP A 207 3.13 -5.61 1.28
N GLN A 208 3.97 -6.63 0.99
CA GLN A 208 4.79 -6.73 -0.23
C GLN A 208 4.07 -7.48 -1.37
N GLY A 209 2.86 -7.98 -1.09
CA GLY A 209 1.99 -8.65 -2.04
C GLY A 209 2.31 -10.10 -2.38
N LEU A 210 1.46 -10.68 -3.23
CA LEU A 210 1.47 -12.13 -3.51
C LEU A 210 2.75 -12.61 -4.17
N ALA A 211 3.47 -11.76 -4.92
CA ALA A 211 4.76 -12.13 -5.48
C ALA A 211 5.77 -12.51 -4.37
N SER A 212 5.77 -11.76 -3.25
CA SER A 212 6.58 -12.08 -2.08
C SER A 212 6.16 -13.42 -1.45
N VAL A 213 4.85 -13.63 -1.31
CA VAL A 213 4.29 -14.90 -0.82
C VAL A 213 4.76 -16.07 -1.67
N PHE A 214 4.55 -16.02 -2.99
CA PHE A 214 4.91 -17.11 -3.89
C PHE A 214 6.42 -17.36 -3.92
N ALA A 215 7.25 -16.31 -3.92
CA ALA A 215 8.70 -16.46 -3.88
C ALA A 215 9.15 -17.20 -2.61
N LYS A 216 8.65 -16.80 -1.44
CA LYS A 216 9.01 -17.42 -0.15
C LYS A 216 8.48 -18.83 0.02
N VAL A 217 7.32 -19.14 -0.58
CA VAL A 217 6.77 -20.51 -0.57
C VAL A 217 7.68 -21.49 -1.31
N GLN A 218 8.44 -21.03 -2.31
CA GLN A 218 9.40 -21.89 -3.03
C GLN A 218 10.60 -22.30 -2.17
N ASP A 219 10.94 -21.52 -1.15
CA ASP A 219 12.06 -21.79 -0.23
C ASP A 219 11.68 -22.79 0.88
N LEU A 220 10.41 -23.19 0.97
CA LEU A 220 9.93 -24.12 1.99
C LEU A 220 10.37 -25.57 1.70
N PRO A 221 10.53 -26.41 2.76
CA PRO A 221 10.65 -27.86 2.61
C PRO A 221 9.53 -28.43 1.73
N SER A 222 9.84 -29.44 0.92
CA SER A 222 8.94 -29.92 -0.13
C SER A 222 7.56 -30.36 0.35
N ASP A 223 7.50 -30.94 1.55
CA ASP A 223 6.28 -31.38 2.21
C ASP A 223 5.41 -30.19 2.66
N GLN A 224 6.02 -29.17 3.26
CA GLN A 224 5.35 -27.93 3.64
C GLN A 224 4.91 -27.13 2.41
N ARG A 225 5.77 -27.01 1.40
CA ARG A 225 5.46 -26.34 0.13
C ARG A 225 4.23 -26.95 -0.53
N ALA A 226 4.16 -28.28 -0.64
CA ALA A 226 3.04 -28.96 -1.26
C ALA A 226 1.70 -28.69 -0.53
N LEU A 227 1.72 -28.59 0.80
CA LEU A 227 0.53 -28.25 1.60
C LEU A 227 0.07 -26.81 1.35
N VAL A 228 1.02 -25.86 1.32
CA VAL A 228 0.74 -24.44 1.07
C VAL A 228 0.23 -24.23 -0.36
N GLU A 229 0.86 -24.83 -1.36
CA GLU A 229 0.44 -24.76 -2.76
C GLU A 229 -0.95 -25.38 -2.98
N GLY A 230 -1.25 -26.53 -2.35
CA GLY A 230 -2.58 -27.13 -2.41
C GLY A 230 -3.66 -26.19 -1.85
N THR A 231 -3.38 -25.54 -0.73
CA THR A 231 -4.28 -24.56 -0.11
C THR A 231 -4.50 -23.34 -1.01
N LEU A 232 -3.45 -22.85 -1.67
CA LEU A 232 -3.52 -21.75 -2.62
C LEU A 232 -4.42 -22.05 -3.82
N VAL A 233 -4.32 -23.26 -4.40
CA VAL A 233 -5.18 -23.69 -5.52
C VAL A 233 -6.66 -23.70 -5.10
N GLU A 234 -6.95 -24.23 -3.91
CA GLU A 234 -8.31 -24.25 -3.38
C GLU A 234 -8.87 -22.84 -3.15
N ILE A 235 -8.06 -21.94 -2.59
CA ILE A 235 -8.45 -20.54 -2.39
C ILE A 235 -8.73 -19.87 -3.74
N GLN A 236 -7.83 -20.00 -4.71
CA GLN A 236 -7.96 -19.38 -6.03
C GLN A 236 -9.23 -19.85 -6.76
N SER A 237 -9.58 -21.14 -6.66
CA SER A 237 -10.83 -21.66 -7.23
C SER A 237 -12.10 -21.08 -6.60
N ASN A 238 -11.96 -20.47 -5.42
CA ASN A 238 -13.05 -19.90 -4.64
C ASN A 238 -13.05 -18.36 -4.58
N LEU A 239 -12.05 -17.68 -5.15
CA LEU A 239 -12.04 -16.22 -5.26
C LEU A 239 -12.83 -15.76 -6.49
N PRO A 240 -13.29 -14.49 -6.54
CA PRO A 240 -13.66 -13.88 -7.81
C PRO A 240 -12.46 -13.88 -8.76
N GLU A 241 -12.73 -13.78 -10.06
CA GLU A 241 -11.67 -13.47 -11.01
C GLU A 241 -11.06 -12.09 -10.67
N ILE A 242 -9.74 -11.98 -10.72
CA ILE A 242 -8.99 -10.78 -10.33
C ILE A 242 -8.48 -10.11 -11.61
N ALA A 243 -8.48 -8.78 -11.64
CA ALA A 243 -7.86 -8.04 -12.72
C ALA A 243 -6.36 -8.38 -12.84
N MET A 244 -5.94 -8.78 -14.03
CA MET A 244 -4.57 -9.21 -14.30
C MET A 244 -3.70 -8.03 -14.71
N VAL A 245 -2.48 -7.97 -14.18
CA VAL A 245 -1.45 -7.04 -14.66
C VAL A 245 -0.89 -7.53 -16.00
N ASP A 246 -0.67 -8.84 -16.09
CA ASP A 246 -0.26 -9.58 -17.30
C ASP A 246 -0.95 -10.95 -17.23
N SER A 247 -1.62 -11.38 -18.31
CA SER A 247 -2.57 -12.51 -18.33
C SER A 247 -2.02 -13.74 -19.04
#